data_AF-A0A5C6A5N9-F1
#
_entry.id   AF-A0A5C6A5N9-F1
#
_cell.length_a   1.000
_cell.length_b   1.000
_cell.length_c   1.000
_cell.angle_alpha   90.00
_cell.angle_beta   90.00
_cell.angle_gamma   90.00
#
_symmetry.space_group_name_H-M   'P 1'
#
loop_
_entity.id
_entity.type
_entity.pdbx_description
1 polymer ?
#
loop_
_entity_poly.entity_id
_entity_poly.type
_entity_poly.pdbx_seq_one_letter_code
_entity_poly.pdbx_strand_id
1 'polypeptide(L)' 'MKPCDLDTGSARLVRGLKDLHRVWGEASDEWNDSVSEAVFKEHIEPMAPIVKSALDAVGRMRGLLQEAQRDLEG' A
#
# COMPACT_ATOMS: atom_id res chain seq x y z
N MET A 1 9.60 1.95 19.59
CA MET A 1 9.23 1.20 18.37
C MET A 1 9.65 -0.25 18.58
N LYS A 2 8.74 -1.22 18.41
CA LYS A 2 9.16 -2.62 18.39
C LYS A 2 10.00 -2.86 17.13
N PRO A 3 11.13 -3.60 17.21
CA PRO A 3 11.85 -4.00 16.00
C PRO A 3 10.88 -4.81 15.14
N CYS A 4 10.64 -4.37 13.90
CA CYS A 4 9.70 -4.98 12.93
C CYS A 4 8.18 -4.83 13.20
N ASP A 5 7.69 -3.61 13.46
CA ASP A 5 6.25 -3.32 13.34
C ASP A 5 5.81 -3.21 11.86
N LEU A 6 5.62 -4.37 11.24
CA LEU A 6 5.16 -4.53 9.87
C LEU A 6 3.66 -4.25 9.70
N ASP A 7 2.88 -4.40 10.77
CA ASP A 7 1.43 -4.24 10.76
C ASP A 7 1.03 -2.77 10.67
N THR A 8 1.72 -1.90 11.43
CA THR A 8 1.49 -0.45 11.32
C THR A 8 1.92 0.10 9.96
N GLY A 9 3.05 -0.37 9.41
CA GLY A 9 3.53 0.03 8.09
C GLY A 9 2.56 -0.36 6.97
N SER A 10 2.09 -1.61 6.99
CA SER A 10 1.09 -2.10 6.01
C SER A 10 -0.25 -1.37 6.11
N ALA A 11 -0.74 -1.10 7.33
CA ALA A 11 -1.97 -0.33 7.53
C ALA A 11 -1.85 1.09 6.96
N ARG A 12 -0.68 1.75 7.10
CA ARG A 12 -0.43 3.08 6.53
C ARG A 12 -0.43 3.06 5.00
N LEU A 13 0.16 2.03 4.37
CA LEU A 13 0.14 1.88 2.91
C LEU A 13 -1.29 1.73 2.38
N VAL A 14 -2.09 0.86 3.01
CA VAL A 14 -3.50 0.67 2.63
C VAL A 14 -4.27 1.97 2.78
N ARG A 15 -4.09 2.69 3.89
CA ARG A 15 -4.75 3.97 4.12
C ARG A 15 -4.35 5.01 3.10
N GLY A 16 -3.05 5.17 2.83
CA GLY A 16 -2.55 6.13 1.86
C GLY A 16 -3.09 5.89 0.45
N LEU A 17 -3.18 4.63 0.02
CA LEU A 17 -3.76 4.29 -1.29
C LEU A 17 -5.25 4.64 -1.37
N LYS A 18 -6.01 4.39 -0.28
CA LYS A 18 -7.43 4.77 -0.22
C LYS A 18 -7.62 6.29 -0.23
N ASP A 19 -6.83 7.01 0.54
CA ASP A 19 -6.88 8.47 0.59
C ASP A 19 -6.51 9.09 -0.78
N LEU A 20 -5.51 8.53 -1.47
CA LEU A 20 -5.15 8.93 -2.83
C LEU A 20 -6.34 8.78 -3.80
N HIS A 21 -7.00 7.61 -3.82
CA HIS A 21 -8.14 7.38 -4.71
C HIS A 21 -9.34 8.27 -4.37
N ARG A 22 -9.57 8.53 -3.08
CA ARG A 22 -10.64 9.42 -2.65
C ARG A 22 -10.40 10.85 -3.14
N VAL A 23 -9.22 11.41 -2.86
CA VAL A 23 -8.86 12.77 -3.29
C VAL A 23 -8.79 12.87 -4.81
N TRP A 24 -8.34 11.81 -5.49
CA TRP A 24 -8.38 11.76 -6.95
C TRP A 24 -9.81 11.82 -7.50
N GLY A 25 -10.75 11.07 -6.89
CA GLY A 25 -12.17 11.13 -7.26
C GLY A 25 -12.74 12.54 -7.10
N GLU A 26 -12.50 13.18 -5.95
CA GLU A 26 -12.91 14.57 -5.68
C GLU A 26 -12.29 15.55 -6.69
N ALA A 27 -11.01 15.39 -7.04
CA ALA A 27 -10.33 16.25 -8.01
C ALA A 27 -10.84 16.03 -9.44
N SER A 28 -11.18 14.78 -9.80
CA SER A 28 -11.64 14.41 -11.15
C SER A 28 -13.02 14.97 -11.50
N ASP A 29 -13.81 15.38 -10.49
CA ASP A 29 -15.09 16.05 -10.72
C ASP A 29 -14.92 17.42 -11.38
N GLU A 30 -13.83 18.13 -11.06
CA GLU A 30 -13.51 19.46 -11.59
C GLU A 30 -12.38 19.43 -12.64
N TRP A 31 -11.47 18.46 -12.55
CA TRP A 31 -10.32 18.30 -13.43
C TRP A 31 -10.41 16.99 -14.22
N ASN A 32 -11.01 17.06 -15.41
CA ASN A 32 -11.34 15.90 -16.26
C ASN A 32 -10.85 16.05 -17.71
N ASP A 33 -9.77 16.81 -17.91
CA ASP A 33 -9.14 17.00 -19.21
C ASP A 33 -8.11 15.90 -19.56
N SER A 34 -7.51 16.00 -20.74
CA SER A 34 -6.49 15.04 -21.18
C SER A 34 -5.24 15.01 -20.30
N VAL A 35 -4.95 16.08 -19.55
CA VAL A 35 -3.81 16.11 -18.61
C VAL A 35 -4.15 15.27 -17.38
N SER A 36 -5.36 15.43 -16.83
CA SER A 36 -5.83 14.61 -15.71
C SER A 36 -5.82 13.11 -16.06
N GLU A 37 -6.23 12.75 -17.28
CA GLU A 37 -6.23 11.38 -17.76
C GLU A 37 -4.81 10.79 -17.83
N ALA A 38 -3.85 11.60 -18.31
CA ALA A 38 -2.43 11.21 -18.35
C ALA A 38 -1.87 11.00 -16.94
N VAL A 39 -2.15 11.92 -15.99
CA VAL A 39 -1.73 11.77 -14.59
C VAL A 39 -2.29 10.50 -13.97
N PHE A 40 -3.57 10.19 -14.21
CA PHE A 40 -4.16 8.97 -13.68
C PHE A 40 -3.45 7.73 -14.20
N LYS A 41 -3.29 7.62 -15.53
CA LYS A 41 -2.69 6.45 -16.19
C LYS A 41 -1.22 6.27 -15.83
N GLU A 42 -0.45 7.35 -15.81
CA GLU A 42 1.00 7.29 -15.62
C GLU A 42 1.40 7.16 -14.14
N HIS A 43 0.57 7.65 -13.21
CA HIS A 43 0.97 7.77 -11.81
C HIS A 43 0.03 7.11 -10.82
N ILE A 44 -1.29 7.20 -11.00
CA ILE A 44 -2.24 6.73 -9.96
C ILE A 44 -2.64 5.28 -10.19
N GLU A 45 -3.02 4.91 -11.40
CA GLU A 45 -3.40 3.55 -11.78
C GLU A 45 -2.31 2.51 -11.43
N PRO A 46 -1.01 2.77 -11.67
CA PRO A 46 0.04 1.80 -11.33
C PRO A 46 0.25 1.59 -9.82
N MET A 47 -0.24 2.49 -8.95
CA MET A 47 0.00 2.39 -7.50
C MET A 47 -0.70 1.19 -6.88
N ALA A 48 -1.89 0.82 -7.35
CA ALA A 48 -2.64 -0.30 -6.79
C ALA A 48 -1.88 -1.64 -6.84
N PRO A 49 -1.38 -2.11 -8.01
CA PRO A 49 -0.60 -3.34 -8.07
C PRO A 49 0.75 -3.25 -7.33
N ILE A 50 1.39 -2.07 -7.27
CA ILE A 50 2.64 -1.87 -6.52
C ILE A 50 2.40 -2.03 -5.01
N VAL A 51 1.40 -1.33 -4.46
CA VAL A 51 1.06 -1.42 -3.04
C VAL A 51 0.61 -2.84 -2.68
N LYS A 52 -0.16 -3.50 -3.52
CA LYS A 52 -0.54 -4.91 -3.32
C LYS A 52 0.70 -5.80 -3.21
N SER A 53 1.63 -5.67 -4.15
CA SER A 53 2.87 -6.47 -4.17
C SER A 53 3.71 -6.25 -2.90
N ALA A 54 3.77 -5.00 -2.42
CA ALA A 54 4.44 -4.67 -1.17
C ALA A 54 3.75 -5.30 0.05
N LEU A 55 2.42 -5.25 0.13
CA LEU A 55 1.64 -5.85 1.21
C LEU A 55 1.78 -7.38 1.24
N ASP A 56 1.81 -8.01 0.06
CA ASP A 56 2.04 -9.46 -0.05
C ASP A 56 3.43 -9.85 0.45
N ALA A 57 4.46 -9.04 0.12
CA ALA A 57 5.82 -9.24 0.63
C ALA A 57 5.89 -9.08 2.15
N VAL A 58 5.21 -8.06 2.70
CA VAL A 58 5.10 -7.84 4.15
C VAL A 58 4.41 -9.03 4.83
N GLY A 59 3.34 -9.55 4.23
CA GLY A 59 2.64 -10.74 4.74
C GLY A 59 3.55 -11.97 4.81
N ARG A 60 4.38 -12.21 3.78
CA ARG A 60 5.37 -13.29 3.78
C ARG A 60 6.44 -13.10 4.85
N MET A 61 6.99 -11.89 4.98
CA MET A 61 7.99 -11.59 6.02
C MET A 61 7.44 -11.82 7.43
N ARG A 62 6.19 -11.42 7.68
CA ARG A 62 5.53 -11.67 8.97
C ARG A 62 5.40 -13.17 9.27
N GLY A 63 5.04 -13.97 8.27
CA GLY A 63 4.97 -15.43 8.42
C GLY A 63 6.31 -16.04 8.82
N LEU A 64 7.39 -15.66 8.12
CA LEU A 64 8.74 -16.14 8.41
C LEU A 64 9.23 -15.74 9.82
N LEU A 65 8.94 -14.50 10.25
CA LEU A 65 9.31 -14.03 11.59
C LEU A 65 8.55 -14.79 12.69
N GLN A 66 7.27 -15.10 12.46
CA GLN A 66 6.46 -15.88 13.40
C GLN A 66 6.94 -17.34 13.51
N GLU A 67 7.36 -17.94 12.40
CA GLU A 67 7.96 -19.27 12.38
C GLU A 67 9.29 -19.30 13.14
N ALA A 68 10.21 -18.38 12.81
CA ALA A 68 11.49 -18.27 13.51
C ALA A 68 11.35 -18.01 15.01
N GLN A 69 10.36 -17.21 15.43
CA GLN A 69 10.09 -16.98 16.84
C GLN A 69 9.64 -18.27 17.55
N ARG A 70 8.76 -19.07 16.92
CA ARG A 70 8.31 -20.36 17.49
C ARG A 70 9.46 -21.34 17.64
N ASP A 71 10.36 -21.40 16.66
CA ASP A 71 11.53 -22.29 16.68
C ASP A 71 12.52 -21.94 17.79
N LEU A 72 12.58 -20.68 18.21
CA LEU A 72 13.45 -20.20 19.30
C LEU A 72 12.82 -20.32 20.69
N GLU A 73 11.49 -20.33 20.77
CA GLU A 73 10.73 -20.47 22.03
C GLU A 73 10.42 -21.92 22.41
N GLY A 74 10.59 -22.87 21.47
CA GLY A 74 10.47 -24.32 21.68
C GLY A 74 11.76 -24.99 22.15
#